data_AF-A0A7V4MSB5-F1
#
_entry.id   AF-A0A7V4MSB5-F1
#
_cell.length_a   1.000
_cell.length_b   1.000
_cell.length_c   1.000
_cell.angle_alpha   90.00
_cell.angle_beta   90.00
_cell.angle_gamma   90.00
#
_symmetry.space_group_name_H-M   'P 1'
#
loop_
_entity.id
_entity.type
_entity.pdbx_description
1 polymer ?
#
loop_
_entity_poly.entity_id
_entity_poly.type
_entity_poly.pdbx_seq_one_letter_code
_entity_poly.pdbx_strand_id
1 'polypeptide(L)'
;MNINSENIEKNRMNFWEKIYLPEIARGLGLTLKRMFRPKMTRQYPEERWEPLGSYRGRPVLVEEDGKERCVACGLCSRVCPALAIEVQAAETPDDKERFPAKFEI
;
A
#
# COMPACT_ATOMS: atom_id res chain seq x y z
N MET A 1 -38.38 22.65 -26.32
CA MET A 1 -37.54 21.45 -26.48
C MET A 1 -38.49 20.27 -26.45
N ASN A 2 -38.88 19.79 -27.64
CA ASN A 2 -39.93 18.79 -27.79
C ASN A 2 -39.36 17.43 -27.40
N ILE A 3 -39.79 16.91 -26.26
CA ILE A 3 -39.46 15.55 -25.85
C ILE A 3 -40.31 14.64 -26.76
N ASN A 4 -39.65 14.00 -27.72
CA ASN A 4 -40.26 13.01 -28.60
C ASN A 4 -40.74 11.83 -27.74
N SER A 5 -42.05 11.74 -27.53
CA SER A 5 -42.72 10.70 -26.73
C SER A 5 -42.67 9.30 -27.38
N GLU A 6 -42.13 9.18 -28.59
CA GLU A 6 -41.91 7.89 -29.29
C GLU A 6 -40.83 7.02 -28.62
N ASN A 7 -39.95 7.58 -27.78
CA ASN A 7 -39.02 6.77 -26.97
C ASN A 7 -39.67 6.15 -25.72
N ILE A 8 -40.99 6.22 -25.60
CA ILE A 8 -41.80 5.58 -24.55
C ILE A 8 -42.52 4.34 -25.11
N GLU A 9 -42.18 3.88 -26.32
CA GLU A 9 -42.49 2.51 -26.73
C GLU A 9 -41.63 1.53 -25.92
N LYS A 10 -42.12 1.28 -24.69
CA LYS A 10 -41.94 0.10 -23.86
C LYS A 10 -41.01 -0.91 -24.52
N ASN A 11 -39.73 -0.83 -24.17
CA ASN A 11 -38.72 -1.85 -24.41
C ASN A 11 -39.38 -3.17 -23.98
N ARG A 12 -39.99 -3.90 -24.94
CA ARG A 12 -40.75 -5.12 -24.66
C ARG A 12 -39.67 -6.14 -24.41
N MET A 13 -39.14 -6.12 -23.19
CA MET A 13 -38.18 -7.11 -22.73
C MET A 13 -38.76 -8.45 -23.12
N ASN A 14 -37.99 -9.20 -23.89
CA ASN A 14 -38.40 -10.53 -24.31
C ASN A 14 -38.79 -11.33 -23.06
N PHE A 15 -39.69 -12.29 -23.20
CA PHE A 15 -40.15 -13.09 -22.05
C PHE A 15 -38.98 -13.58 -21.18
N TRP A 16 -37.86 -13.92 -21.81
CA TRP A 16 -36.59 -14.31 -21.19
C TRP A 16 -35.88 -13.19 -20.40
N GLU A 17 -35.84 -11.96 -20.93
CA GLU A 17 -35.25 -10.80 -20.25
C GLU A 17 -36.08 -10.36 -19.03
N LYS A 18 -37.40 -10.59 -19.06
CA LYS A 18 -38.28 -10.35 -17.90
C LYS A 18 -38.06 -11.32 -16.75
N ILE A 19 -37.57 -12.53 -17.03
CA ILE A 19 -37.28 -13.56 -16.02
C ILE A 19 -35.83 -13.43 -15.51
N TYR A 20 -35.04 -12.49 -16.06
CA TYR A 20 -33.63 -12.21 -15.67
C TYR A 20 -32.64 -13.39 -15.83
N LEU A 21 -33.09 -14.52 -16.40
CA LEU A 21 -32.28 -15.72 -16.63
C LEU A 21 -31.04 -15.47 -17.52
N PRO A 22 -31.11 -14.74 -18.65
CA PRO A 22 -29.93 -14.52 -19.48
C PRO A 22 -28.87 -13.67 -18.76
N GLU A 23 -29.26 -12.72 -17.92
CA GLU A 23 -28.37 -11.89 -17.13
C GLU A 23 -27.68 -12.71 -16.02
N ILE A 24 -28.43 -13.58 -15.34
CA ILE A 24 -27.87 -14.50 -14.33
C ILE A 24 -26.89 -15.49 -14.97
N ALA A 25 -27.26 -16.09 -16.10
CA ALA A 25 -26.40 -17.01 -16.84
C ALA A 25 -25.10 -16.31 -17.30
N ARG A 26 -25.20 -15.05 -17.73
CA ARG A 26 -24.04 -14.22 -18.10
C ARG A 26 -23.13 -13.96 -16.90
N GLY A 27 -23.68 -13.65 -15.73
CA GLY A 27 -22.93 -13.47 -14.49
C GLY A 27 -22.22 -14.75 -14.03
N LEU A 28 -22.93 -15.88 -14.02
CA LEU A 28 -22.36 -17.18 -13.68
C LEU A 28 -21.27 -17.61 -14.67
N GLY A 29 -21.48 -17.38 -15.96
CA GLY A 29 -20.48 -17.64 -17.00
C GLY A 29 -19.19 -16.83 -16.78
N LEU A 30 -19.30 -15.58 -16.34
CA LEU A 30 -18.15 -14.76 -15.98
C LEU A 30 -17.39 -15.32 -14.76
N THR A 31 -18.12 -15.74 -13.72
CA THR A 31 -17.56 -16.34 -12.51
C THR A 31 -16.83 -17.64 -12.83
N LEU A 32 -17.46 -18.54 -13.60
CA LEU A 32 -16.84 -19.78 -14.09
C LEU A 32 -15.56 -19.47 -14.87
N LYS A 33 -15.60 -18.50 -15.79
CA LYS A 33 -14.40 -18.08 -16.54
C LYS A 33 -13.29 -17.55 -15.63
N ARG A 34 -13.61 -16.87 -14.52
CA ARG A 34 -12.61 -16.38 -13.57
C ARG A 34 -12.05 -17.49 -12.68
N MET A 35 -12.86 -18.50 -12.35
CA MET A 35 -12.44 -19.64 -11.52
C MET A 35 -11.27 -20.42 -12.12
N PHE A 36 -11.23 -20.54 -13.46
CA PHE A 36 -10.14 -21.23 -14.18
C PHE A 36 -8.95 -20.32 -14.54
N ARG A 37 -8.95 -19.04 -14.14
CA ARG A 37 -7.79 -18.17 -14.38
C ARG A 37 -6.69 -18.40 -13.33
N PRO A 38 -5.41 -18.16 -13.69
CA PRO A 38 -4.33 -18.23 -12.73
C PRO A 38 -4.55 -17.24 -11.58
N LYS A 39 -4.25 -17.70 -10.35
CA LYS A 39 -4.35 -16.89 -9.14
C LYS A 39 -3.14 -15.94 -9.06
N MET A 40 -3.39 -14.68 -8.68
CA MET A 40 -2.34 -13.68 -8.44
C MET A 40 -1.94 -13.59 -6.95
N THR A 41 -2.41 -14.54 -6.14
CA THR A 41 -2.14 -14.60 -4.70
C THR A 41 -0.73 -15.14 -4.46
N ARG A 42 0.02 -14.51 -3.55
CA ARG A 42 1.29 -15.02 -3.02
C ARG A 42 1.04 -15.73 -1.69
N GLN A 43 1.64 -16.89 -1.47
CA GLN A 43 1.50 -17.63 -0.22
C GLN A 43 2.49 -17.09 0.81
N TYR A 44 2.05 -16.24 1.72
CA TYR A 44 2.89 -15.76 2.83
C TYR A 44 2.86 -16.78 3.98
N PRO A 45 4.00 -17.13 4.62
CA PRO A 45 5.32 -16.48 4.57
C PRO A 45 6.32 -17.01 3.53
N GLU A 46 5.98 -18.06 2.78
CA GLU A 46 6.91 -18.76 1.87
C GLU A 46 7.28 -17.92 0.64
N GLU A 47 6.30 -17.26 0.05
CA GLU A 47 6.41 -16.38 -1.12
C GLU A 47 6.20 -14.92 -0.69
N ARG A 48 7.31 -14.21 -0.43
CA ARG A 48 7.29 -12.81 -0.03
C ARG A 48 7.39 -11.88 -1.23
N TRP A 49 6.82 -10.69 -1.08
CA TRP A 49 7.07 -9.61 -2.02
C TRP A 49 8.48 -9.03 -1.80
N GLU A 50 9.23 -8.87 -2.88
CA GLU A 50 10.49 -8.12 -2.88
C GLU A 50 10.22 -6.62 -2.99
N PRO A 51 10.53 -5.83 -1.94
CA PRO A 51 10.36 -4.39 -1.99
C PRO A 51 11.32 -3.76 -3.01
N LEU A 52 10.86 -2.69 -3.65
CA LEU A 52 11.72 -1.85 -4.51
C LEU A 52 12.82 -1.20 -3.67
N GLY A 53 13.93 -0.80 -4.30
CA GLY A 53 15.03 -0.09 -3.59
C GLY A 53 14.62 1.23 -2.94
N SER A 54 13.51 1.83 -3.38
CA SER A 54 12.92 3.05 -2.81
C SER A 54 11.86 2.79 -1.73
N TYR A 55 11.63 1.52 -1.37
CA TYR A 55 10.66 1.15 -0.35
C TYR A 55 11.06 1.71 1.02
N ARG A 56 10.10 2.36 1.69
CA ARG A 56 10.30 2.98 3.01
C ARG A 56 9.81 2.00 4.08
N GLY A 57 10.75 1.22 4.61
CA GLY A 57 10.50 0.30 5.73
C GLY A 57 10.67 0.97 7.09
N ARG A 58 11.06 0.17 8.09
CA ARG A 58 11.41 0.66 9.43
C ARG A 58 12.66 1.57 9.33
N PRO A 59 12.61 2.82 9.83
CA PRO A 59 13.82 3.64 9.90
C PRO A 59 14.82 3.02 10.88
N VAL A 60 16.09 2.98 10.49
CA VAL A 60 17.20 2.44 11.28
C VAL A 60 18.40 3.36 11.14
N LEU A 61 19.27 3.39 12.15
CA LEU A 61 20.55 4.09 12.03
C LEU A 61 21.48 3.30 11.11
N VAL A 62 22.14 4.01 10.21
CA VAL A 62 23.14 3.41 9.31
C VAL A 62 24.46 3.33 10.05
N GLU A 63 25.08 2.15 10.02
CA GLU A 63 26.39 1.88 10.61
C GLU A 63 27.47 1.87 9.53
N GLU A 64 28.65 2.35 9.89
CA GLU A 64 29.88 2.32 9.08
C GLU A 64 31.05 1.96 10.00
N ASP A 65 31.81 0.93 9.63
CA ASP A 65 32.94 0.40 10.43
C ASP A 65 32.56 0.05 11.88
N GLY A 66 31.33 -0.43 12.10
CA GLY A 66 30.81 -0.79 13.42
C GLY A 66 30.45 0.40 14.32
N LYS A 67 30.47 1.62 13.78
CA LYS A 67 29.98 2.83 14.45
C LYS A 67 28.79 3.42 13.70
N GLU A 68 27.76 3.83 14.43
CA GLU A 68 26.61 4.52 13.86
C GLU A 68 26.99 5.90 13.27
N ARG A 69 26.49 6.23 12.07
CA ARG A 69 26.77 7.49 11.37
C ARG A 69 26.10 8.72 12.00
N CYS A 70 25.14 8.51 12.90
CA CYS A 70 24.39 9.60 13.52
C CYS A 70 25.31 10.47 14.39
N VAL A 71 25.16 11.80 14.27
CA VAL A 71 25.86 12.81 15.08
C VAL A 71 24.96 13.48 16.11
N ALA A 72 23.78 12.90 16.37
CA ALA A 72 22.77 13.42 17.29
C ALA A 72 22.39 14.90 17.06
N CYS A 73 22.30 15.34 15.80
CA CYS A 73 21.93 16.72 15.45
C CYS A 73 20.46 17.09 15.70
N GLY A 74 19.59 16.10 15.96
CA GLY A 74 18.17 16.31 16.23
C GLY A 74 17.32 16.72 15.02
N LEU A 75 17.90 16.84 13.82
CA LEU A 75 17.17 17.25 12.61
C LEU A 75 16.04 16.28 12.24
N CYS A 76 16.25 14.97 12.43
CA CYS A 76 15.24 13.95 12.18
C CYS A 76 14.02 14.05 13.12
N SER A 77 14.25 14.33 14.41
CA SER A 77 13.17 14.57 15.38
C SER A 77 12.40 15.84 15.04
N ARG A 78 13.12 16.92 14.70
CA ARG A 78 12.53 18.21 14.36
C ARG A 78 11.69 18.17 13.07
N VAL A 79 12.11 17.41 12.05
CA VAL A 79 11.41 17.32 10.77
C VAL A 79 10.27 16.29 10.79
N CYS A 80 10.21 15.42 11.80
CA CYS A 80 9.20 14.37 11.88
C CYS A 80 7.79 14.99 12.00
N PRO A 81 6.91 14.81 11.01
CA PRO A 81 5.57 15.42 11.06
C PRO A 81 4.69 14.82 12.16
N ALA A 82 4.95 13.55 12.53
CA ALA A 82 4.20 12.84 13.56
C ALA A 82 4.82 12.96 14.96
N LEU A 83 5.97 13.65 15.11
CA LEU A 83 6.73 13.75 16.36
C LEU A 83 7.05 12.37 17.00
N ALA A 84 7.25 11.33 16.18
CA ALA A 84 7.48 9.97 16.64
C ALA A 84 8.94 9.68 17.04
N ILE A 85 9.88 10.53 16.62
CA ILE A 85 11.32 10.26 16.79
C ILE A 85 11.85 11.00 18.02
N GLU A 86 12.39 10.26 18.98
CA GLU A 86 13.14 10.80 20.11
C GLU A 86 14.65 10.60 19.92
N VAL A 87 15.42 11.67 20.11
CA VAL A 87 16.89 11.63 20.03
C VAL A 87 17.49 12.27 21.27
N GLN A 88 18.38 11.55 21.96
CA GLN A 88 19.19 12.08 23.06
C GLN A 88 20.67 11.96 22.68
N ALA A 89 21.42 13.06 22.83
CA ALA A 89 22.84 13.13 22.50
C ALA A 89 23.73 12.78 23.71
N ALA A 90 24.86 12.14 23.46
CA ALA A 90 25.96 11.99 24.42
C ALA A 90 27.31 12.34 23.77
N GLU A 91 28.28 12.63 24.63
CA GLU A 91 29.65 13.00 24.25
C GLU A 91 30.51 11.75 24.10
N THR A 92 31.33 11.69 23.05
CA THR A 92 32.31 10.62 22.84
C THR A 92 33.73 11.18 22.86
N PRO A 93 34.73 10.41 23.32
CA PRO A 93 36.14 10.78 23.24
C PRO A 93 36.76 10.67 21.83
N ASP A 94 36.02 10.15 20.86
CA ASP A 94 36.47 9.98 19.46
C ASP A 94 36.35 11.28 18.62
N ASP A 95 36.79 11.22 17.36
CA ASP A 95 36.71 12.29 16.35
C ASP A 95 35.27 12.80 16.06
N LYS A 96 34.25 12.01 16.39
CA LYS A 96 32.85 12.48 16.37
C LYS A 96 32.59 13.30 17.62
N GLU A 97 32.10 14.53 17.49
CA GLU A 97 31.78 15.32 18.70
C GLU A 97 30.65 14.72 19.55
N ARG A 98 29.64 14.09 18.92
CA ARG A 98 28.43 13.58 19.56
C ARG A 98 27.92 12.31 18.91
N PHE A 99 27.25 11.47 19.69
CA PHE A 99 26.57 10.25 19.24
C PHE A 99 25.16 10.15 19.86
N PRO A 100 24.23 9.36 19.29
CA PRO A 100 22.90 9.18 19.86
C PRO A 100 22.96 8.20 21.04
N ALA A 101 22.81 8.70 22.27
CA ALA A 101 22.59 7.85 23.44
C ALA A 101 21.24 7.12 23.38
N LYS A 102 20.24 7.77 22.77
CA LYS A 102 18.89 7.24 22.60
C LYS A 102 18.38 7.60 21.21
N PHE A 103 17.89 6.61 20.48
CA PHE A 103 17.19 6.79 19.21
C PHE A 103 15.98 5.85 19.18
N GLU A 104 14.81 6.38 19.52
CA GLU A 104 13.54 5.65 19.57
C GLU A 104 12.55 6.23 18.54
N ILE A 105 11.73 5.34 17.97
CA ILE A 105 10.73 5.60 16.92
C ILE A 105 9.42 4.90 17.31
#